data_AF-A0A1W9QRZ4-F1
#
_entry.id   AF-A0A1W9QRZ4-F1
#
_cell.length_a   1.000
_cell.length_b   1.000
_cell.length_c   1.000
_cell.angle_alpha   90.00
_cell.angle_beta   90.00
_cell.angle_gamma   90.00
#
_symmetry.space_group_name_H-M   'P 1'
#
loop_
_entity.id
_entity.type
_entity.pdbx_description
1 polymer ?
#
loop_
_entity_poly.entity_id
_entity_poly.type
_entity_poly.pdbx_seq_one_letter_code
_entity_poly.pdbx_strand_id
1 'polypeptide(L)'
;KVVKLGENGITEKDLLVHDAHQANPIIHLLLGDMNYPDYPVALGVIRSVDAPVYEESLLEQIEKVKSSSPIKNFKELLYSGNTWEV
;
A
#
# COMPACT_ATOMS: atom_id res chain seq x y z
N LYS A 1 -10.25 -16.83 -18.07
CA LYS A 1 -10.37 -17.93 -19.06
C LYS A 1 -8.97 -18.43 -19.41
N VAL A 2 -8.73 -19.73 -19.38
CA VAL A 2 -7.47 -20.32 -19.85
C VAL A 2 -7.51 -20.45 -21.37
N VAL A 3 -6.45 -20.02 -22.05
CA VAL A 3 -6.32 -20.10 -23.51
C VAL A 3 -4.96 -20.69 -23.86
N LYS A 4 -4.87 -21.32 -25.03
CA LYS A 4 -3.60 -21.77 -25.59
C LYS A 4 -3.14 -20.77 -26.65
N LEU A 5 -1.88 -20.38 -26.58
CA LEU A 5 -1.28 -19.48 -27.56
C LEU A 5 -1.31 -20.10 -28.96
N GLY A 6 -1.71 -19.33 -29.96
CA GLY A 6 -1.79 -19.78 -31.35
C GLY A 6 -3.08 -20.55 -31.71
N GLU A 7 -3.90 -20.95 -30.74
CA GLU A 7 -5.24 -21.47 -31.00
C GLU A 7 -6.27 -20.32 -31.04
N ASN A 8 -7.31 -20.45 -31.88
CA ASN A 8 -8.38 -19.45 -32.04
C ASN A 8 -7.89 -18.02 -32.42
N GLY A 9 -6.71 -17.90 -33.02
CA GLY A 9 -6.14 -16.61 -33.43
C GLY A 9 -5.69 -15.72 -32.27
N ILE A 10 -5.59 -16.24 -31.04
CA ILE A 10 -5.17 -15.47 -29.86
C ILE A 10 -3.65 -15.34 -29.84
N THR A 11 -3.18 -14.10 -29.73
CA THR A 11 -1.77 -13.73 -29.60
C THR A 11 -1.47 -13.16 -28.22
N GLU A 12 -0.20 -12.99 -27.88
CA GLU A 12 0.22 -12.35 -26.61
C GLU A 12 -0.33 -10.93 -26.46
N LYS A 13 -0.61 -10.23 -27.56
CA LYS A 13 -1.18 -8.88 -27.55
C LYS A 13 -2.63 -8.83 -27.07
N ASP A 14 -3.33 -9.96 -27.13
CA ASP A 14 -4.70 -10.10 -26.67
C ASP A 14 -4.77 -10.50 -25.19
N LEU A 15 -3.61 -10.72 -24.56
CA LEU A 15 -3.49 -11.16 -23.17
C LEU A 15 -3.07 -10.01 -22.26
N LEU A 16 -3.60 -10.03 -21.04
CA LEU A 16 -3.16 -9.14 -19.98
C LEU A 16 -1.79 -9.62 -19.47
N VAL A 17 -0.81 -8.72 -19.46
CA VAL A 17 0.52 -8.97 -18.89
C VAL A 17 0.51 -8.55 -17.42
N HIS A 18 0.91 -9.46 -16.54
CA HIS A 18 1.05 -9.19 -15.13
C HIS A 18 2.31 -8.35 -14.85
N ASP A 19 2.17 -7.33 -14.01
CA ASP A 19 3.28 -6.55 -13.46
C ASP A 19 3.10 -6.46 -11.94
N ALA A 20 4.02 -7.06 -11.18
CA ALA A 20 3.95 -7.12 -9.73
C ALA A 20 4.00 -5.74 -9.06
N HIS A 21 4.53 -4.72 -9.73
CA HIS A 21 4.64 -3.34 -9.25
C HIS A 21 3.44 -2.47 -9.62
N GLN A 22 2.43 -3.03 -10.29
CA GLN A 22 1.23 -2.28 -10.66
C GLN A 22 0.52 -1.72 -9.41
N ALA A 23 0.26 -0.41 -9.43
CA ALA A 23 -0.36 0.29 -8.31
C ALA A 23 -1.76 -0.28 -7.99
N ASN A 24 -2.56 -0.49 -9.04
CA ASN A 24 -3.90 -1.06 -8.93
C ASN A 24 -3.83 -2.55 -8.52
N PRO A 25 -4.39 -2.94 -7.35
CA PRO A 25 -4.32 -4.30 -6.85
C PRO A 25 -5.23 -5.31 -7.57
N ILE A 26 -6.18 -4.85 -8.39
CA ILE A 26 -7.19 -5.72 -8.99
C ILE A 26 -6.55 -6.86 -9.79
N ILE A 27 -5.50 -6.59 -10.57
CA ILE A 27 -4.83 -7.62 -11.37
C ILE A 27 -4.17 -8.68 -10.48
N HIS A 28 -3.61 -8.28 -9.34
CA HIS A 28 -2.94 -9.18 -8.41
C HIS A 28 -3.94 -10.06 -7.66
N LEU A 29 -5.09 -9.48 -7.28
CA LEU A 29 -6.21 -10.20 -6.69
C LEU A 29 -6.77 -11.23 -7.69
N LEU A 30 -7.03 -10.81 -8.92
CA LEU A 30 -7.51 -11.70 -9.98
C LEU A 30 -6.55 -12.86 -10.24
N LEU A 31 -5.23 -12.61 -10.19
CA LEU A 31 -4.22 -13.66 -10.34
C LEU A 31 -4.18 -14.59 -9.11
N GLY A 32 -4.32 -14.06 -7.90
CA GLY A 32 -4.36 -14.84 -6.66
C GLY A 32 -5.63 -15.70 -6.52
N ASP A 33 -6.74 -15.27 -7.11
CA ASP A 33 -8.00 -16.02 -7.12
C ASP A 33 -8.03 -17.18 -8.13
N MET A 34 -6.96 -17.38 -8.90
CA MET A 34 -6.83 -18.51 -9.83
C MET A 34 -6.60 -19.82 -9.05
N ASN A 35 -7.67 -20.61 -8.94
CA ASN A 35 -7.69 -21.84 -8.15
C ASN A 35 -7.87 -23.11 -9.02
N TYR A 36 -7.22 -24.19 -8.60
CA TYR A 36 -7.41 -25.54 -9.14
C TYR A 36 -8.83 -26.05 -8.82
N PRO A 37 -9.49 -26.85 -9.69
CA PRO A 37 -9.00 -27.46 -10.94
C PRO A 37 -9.15 -26.61 -12.20
N ASP A 38 -9.95 -25.54 -12.14
CA ASP A 38 -10.35 -24.80 -13.34
C ASP A 38 -9.24 -23.89 -13.87
N TYR A 39 -8.32 -23.47 -13.00
CA TYR A 39 -7.21 -22.59 -13.33
C TYR A 39 -5.88 -23.09 -12.74
N PRO A 40 -4.75 -22.76 -13.38
CA PRO A 40 -3.44 -22.98 -12.78
C PRO A 40 -3.27 -22.08 -11.55
N VAL A 41 -2.58 -22.58 -10.53
CA VAL A 41 -2.24 -21.83 -9.32
C VAL A 41 -0.99 -20.98 -9.58
N ALA A 42 -1.06 -19.68 -9.33
CA ALA A 42 0.06 -18.77 -9.50
C ALA A 42 1.12 -18.95 -8.40
N LEU A 43 2.40 -18.98 -8.77
CA LEU A 43 3.53 -19.13 -7.87
C LEU A 43 4.56 -18.02 -8.10
N GLY A 44 5.21 -17.55 -7.04
CA GLY A 44 6.21 -16.47 -7.09
C GLY A 44 5.71 -15.16 -6.45
N VAL A 45 6.25 -14.03 -6.91
CA VAL A 45 5.86 -12.70 -6.42
C VAL A 45 4.61 -12.23 -7.16
N ILE A 46 3.48 -12.21 -6.47
CA ILE A 46 2.18 -11.75 -7.03
C ILE A 46 2.01 -10.23 -6.91
N ARG A 47 2.59 -9.60 -5.88
CA ARG A 47 2.51 -8.16 -5.65
C ARG A 47 3.75 -7.67 -4.92
N SER A 48 4.35 -6.61 -5.41
CA SER A 48 5.50 -5.91 -4.84
C SER A 48 5.20 -4.42 -4.79
N VAL A 49 4.98 -3.88 -3.60
CA VAL A 49 4.59 -2.48 -3.39
C VAL A 49 5.72 -1.74 -2.70
N ASP A 50 6.14 -0.64 -3.30
CA ASP A 50 7.02 0.33 -2.66
C ASP A 50 6.13 1.36 -1.93
N ALA A 51 5.99 1.18 -0.61
CA ALA A 51 5.20 2.05 0.25
C ALA A 51 5.82 2.06 1.66
N PRO A 52 5.70 3.18 2.39
CA PRO A 52 6.26 3.27 3.73
C PRO A 52 5.63 2.23 4.65
N VAL A 53 6.43 1.71 5.57
CA VAL A 53 5.88 0.86 6.62
C VAL A 53 5.13 1.72 7.63
N TYR A 54 4.26 1.06 8.40
CA TYR A 54 3.44 1.73 9.41
C TYR A 54 4.27 2.60 10.37
N GLU A 55 5.42 2.08 10.84
CA GLU A 55 6.29 2.79 11.79
C GLU A 55 6.88 4.07 11.21
N GLU A 56 7.37 4.04 9.97
CA GLU A 56 7.89 5.22 9.27
C GLU A 56 6.80 6.30 9.19
N SER A 57 5.60 5.92 8.75
CA SER A 57 4.46 6.84 8.64
C SER A 57 4.04 7.42 9.99
N LEU A 58 4.09 6.61 11.06
CA LEU A 58 3.76 7.03 12.42
C LEU A 58 4.77 8.06 12.93
N LEU A 59 6.07 7.80 12.77
CA LEU A 59 7.13 8.69 13.22
C LEU A 59 7.09 10.02 12.46
N GLU A 60 6.89 9.98 11.14
CA GLU A 60 6.71 11.18 10.32
C GLU A 60 5.53 12.04 10.81
N GLN A 61 4.40 11.41 11.14
CA GLN A 61 3.25 12.12 11.70
C GLN A 61 3.57 12.78 13.03
N ILE A 62 4.24 12.07 13.94
CA ILE A 62 4.65 12.60 15.25
C ILE A 62 5.55 13.82 15.08
N GLU A 63 6.56 13.75 14.21
CA GLU A 63 7.49 14.87 13.99
C GLU A 63 6.80 16.08 13.32
N LYS A 64 5.89 15.82 12.39
CA LYS A 64 5.06 16.88 11.79
C LYS A 64 4.22 17.61 12.84
N VAL A 65 3.62 16.89 13.79
CA VAL A 65 2.83 17.51 14.87
C VAL A 65 3.72 18.23 15.87
N LYS A 66 4.84 17.63 16.28
CA LYS A 66 5.81 18.29 17.17
C LYS A 66 6.36 19.58 16.59
N SER A 67 6.67 19.62 15.29
CA SER A 67 7.20 20.82 14.64
C SER A 67 6.16 21.94 14.56
N SER A 68 4.90 21.62 14.28
CA SER A 68 3.80 22.60 14.18
C SER A 68 3.16 23.00 15.51
N SER A 69 3.30 22.21 16.58
CA SER A 69 2.71 22.50 17.89
C SER A 69 3.22 23.83 18.47
N PRO A 70 2.35 24.75 18.94
CA PRO A 70 2.79 25.96 19.63
C PRO A 70 3.39 25.67 21.03
N ILE A 71 3.06 24.51 21.61
CA ILE A 71 3.53 24.07 22.92
C ILE A 71 4.68 23.09 22.71
N LYS A 72 5.87 23.42 23.23
CA LYS A 72 7.12 22.66 23.04
C LYS A 72 7.60 21.94 24.30
N ASN A 73 7.12 22.33 25.48
CA ASN A 73 7.50 21.71 26.73
C ASN A 73 6.37 21.72 27.76
N PHE A 74 6.57 20.99 28.85
CA PHE A 74 5.57 20.87 29.91
C PHE A 74 5.26 22.19 30.61
N LYS A 75 6.25 23.09 30.72
CA LYS A 75 6.04 24.41 31.30
C LYS A 75 5.07 25.22 30.44
N GLU A 76 5.33 25.33 29.14
CA GLU A 76 4.43 25.98 28.19
C GLU A 76 3.04 25.36 28.19
N LEU A 77 2.94 24.04 28.33
CA LEU A 77 1.65 23.36 28.48
C LEU A 77 0.90 23.86 29.72
N LEU A 78 1.54 23.88 30.88
CA LEU A 78 0.95 24.34 32.13
C LEU A 78 0.49 25.81 32.07
N TYR A 79 1.29 26.67 31.44
CA TYR A 79 1.01 28.11 31.32
C TYR A 79 0.18 28.49 30.08
N SER A 80 -0.18 27.53 29.22
CA SER A 80 -1.02 27.78 28.03
C SER A 80 -2.48 28.11 28.36
N GLY A 81 -2.92 27.82 29.60
CA GLY A 81 -4.25 28.16 30.12
C GLY A 81 -4.26 29.41 31.00
N ASN A 82 -5.40 29.68 31.63
CA ASN A 82 -5.53 30.79 32.58
C ASN A 82 -4.79 30.46 33.88
N THR A 83 -3.62 31.04 34.07
CA THR A 83 -2.80 30.93 35.29
C THR A 83 -2.69 32.28 35.98
N TRP A 84 -2.50 32.31 37.30
CA TRP A 84 -2.26 33.53 38.07
C TRP A 84 -1.02 33.36 38.95
N GLU A 85 -0.23 34.42 39.09
CA GLU A 85 0.87 34.50 40.05
C GLU A 85 0.32 35.03 41.39
N VAL A 86 0.75 34.42 42.51
CA VAL A 86 0.34 34.79 43.89
C VAL A 86 1.47 35.53 44.58
#